data_AF-A0A150A2Q0-F1
#
_entry.id   AF-A0A150A2Q0-F1
#
_cell.length_a   1.000
_cell.length_b   1.000
_cell.length_c   1.000
_cell.angle_alpha   90.00
_cell.angle_beta   90.00
_cell.angle_gamma   90.00
#
_symmetry.space_group_name_H-M   'P 1'
#
loop_
_entity.id
_entity.type
_entity.pdbx_description
1 polymer ?
#
loop_
_entity_poly.entity_id
_entity_poly.type
_entity_poly.pdbx_seq_one_letter_code
_entity_poly.pdbx_strand_id
1 'polypeptide(L)'
;MDTAHALITEYPGREVNLVAGSGTFFSNRNRLFPVGGQRWWGGTLVTGIFMELGRRFDGTNETDVATWLRDTYGTWLTPTAGNYLLGLLSESENEAIATGLNEVIMDHVVDAVDRNGETDLVFRSGSAKTIQPGSWIVNCTGYMLRGDHPYEPYVSDSGAVVSVQPRSATLHLTSYMGYFLTHLLFLDKLREVPPYELDAPDLRKKSTAVFPYTLGSLAMHNLSLIVDSVPNKVLLDCGLDLDRWYPLLRRMIGTARFMLTHRRGREHLRQTLDTVRERFDVRCGPLSYA
;
A
#
# COMPACT_ATOMS: atom_id res chain seq x y z
N MET A 1 13.25 -0.95 5.74
CA MET A 1 13.98 -2.23 5.62
C MET A 1 15.23 -2.05 4.78
N ASP A 2 15.14 -1.49 3.58
CA ASP A 2 16.30 -1.19 2.73
C ASP A 2 17.41 -0.43 3.46
N THR A 3 17.06 0.62 4.22
CA THR A 3 18.03 1.35 5.06
C THR A 3 18.71 0.44 6.08
N ALA A 4 17.96 -0.41 6.79
CA ALA A 4 18.55 -1.34 7.76
C ALA A 4 19.50 -2.33 7.06
N HIS A 5 19.07 -2.91 5.95
CA HIS A 5 19.87 -3.84 5.17
C HIS A 5 21.18 -3.21 4.66
N ALA A 6 21.10 -1.98 4.14
CA ALA A 6 22.27 -1.24 3.66
C ALA A 6 23.24 -0.93 4.81
N LEU A 7 22.74 -0.40 5.93
CA LEU A 7 23.59 -0.08 7.09
C LEU A 7 24.32 -1.31 7.64
N ILE A 8 23.62 -2.45 7.75
CA ILE A 8 24.18 -3.71 8.23
C ILE A 8 25.26 -4.25 7.27
N THR A 9 25.01 -4.14 5.96
CA THR A 9 25.90 -4.71 4.94
C THR A 9 27.14 -3.85 4.71
N GLU A 10 26.97 -2.52 4.68
CA GLU A 10 28.05 -1.58 4.35
C GLU A 10 28.95 -1.25 5.55
N TYR A 11 28.45 -1.42 6.77
CA TYR A 11 29.18 -1.05 7.99
C TYR A 11 29.17 -2.17 9.04
N PRO A 12 29.79 -3.33 8.73
CA PRO A 12 29.87 -4.43 9.68
C PRO A 12 30.61 -3.97 10.96
N GLY A 13 29.97 -4.15 12.12
CA GLY A 13 30.53 -3.80 13.42
C GLY A 13 29.97 -2.53 14.07
N ARG A 14 29.11 -1.76 13.39
CA ARG A 14 28.27 -0.75 14.05
C ARG A 14 26.97 -1.35 14.54
N GLU A 15 26.53 -0.90 15.72
CA GLU A 15 25.23 -1.28 16.28
C GLU A 15 24.11 -0.66 15.46
N VAL A 16 23.22 -1.50 14.92
CA VAL A 16 22.01 -1.07 14.21
C VAL A 16 20.80 -1.58 14.99
N ASN A 17 19.96 -0.65 15.43
CA ASN A 17 18.70 -0.96 16.11
C ASN A 17 17.52 -0.52 15.25
N LEU A 18 16.43 -1.28 15.32
CA LEU A 18 15.19 -1.00 14.61
C LEU A 18 14.11 -0.59 15.60
N VAL A 19 13.40 0.51 15.31
CA VAL A 19 12.19 0.88 16.05
C VAL A 19 10.97 0.68 15.13
N ALA A 20 10.06 -0.20 15.52
CA ALA A 20 9.08 -0.77 14.60
C ALA A 20 7.61 -0.44 14.91
N GLY A 21 7.30 0.33 15.96
CA GLY A 21 5.93 0.64 16.35
C GLY A 21 5.12 -0.63 16.59
N SER A 22 3.92 -0.69 16.01
CA SER A 22 3.06 -1.90 16.05
C SER A 22 3.48 -3.01 15.07
N GLY A 23 4.62 -2.86 14.40
CA GLY A 23 5.14 -3.80 13.41
C GLY A 23 4.46 -3.70 12.05
N THR A 24 5.16 -4.18 11.02
CA THR A 24 4.74 -4.12 9.63
C THR A 24 5.13 -5.40 8.92
N PHE A 25 4.24 -5.92 8.08
CA PHE A 25 4.57 -6.98 7.12
C PHE A 25 4.57 -6.44 5.70
N PHE A 26 5.37 -7.09 4.86
CA PHE A 26 5.60 -6.79 3.46
C PHE A 26 5.13 -7.97 2.62
N SER A 27 4.95 -7.76 1.33
CA SER A 27 4.76 -8.90 0.42
C SER A 27 6.09 -9.63 0.19
N ASN A 28 6.05 -10.95 0.27
CA ASN A 28 7.20 -11.82 0.08
C ASN A 28 7.64 -11.79 -1.39
N ARG A 29 8.80 -11.18 -1.65
CA ARG A 29 9.33 -11.00 -3.00
C ARG A 29 9.61 -12.34 -3.69
N ASN A 30 10.08 -13.36 -2.97
CA ASN A 30 10.36 -14.67 -3.54
C ASN A 30 9.09 -15.35 -4.04
N ARG A 31 7.98 -15.21 -3.30
CA ARG A 31 6.67 -15.75 -3.69
C ARG A 31 6.02 -14.96 -4.81
N LEU A 32 6.09 -13.64 -4.78
CA LEU A 32 5.41 -12.79 -5.76
C LEU A 32 6.21 -12.56 -7.04
N PHE A 33 7.53 -12.64 -7.00
CA PHE A 33 8.41 -12.33 -8.12
C PHE A 33 9.57 -13.34 -8.21
N PRO A 34 9.28 -14.63 -8.41
CA PRO A 34 10.34 -15.64 -8.51
C PRO A 34 11.20 -15.39 -9.76
N VAL A 35 12.50 -15.65 -9.64
CA VAL A 35 13.49 -15.46 -10.70
C VAL A 35 13.64 -16.71 -11.59
N GLY A 36 14.31 -16.56 -12.73
CA GLY A 36 14.61 -17.68 -13.63
C GLY A 36 13.37 -18.38 -14.21
N GLY A 37 13.47 -19.70 -14.38
CA GLY A 37 12.40 -20.52 -14.94
C GLY A 37 11.12 -20.53 -14.12
N GLN A 38 11.22 -20.35 -12.79
CA GLN A 38 10.07 -20.41 -11.89
C GLN A 38 9.00 -19.36 -12.21
N ARG A 39 9.33 -18.25 -12.92
CA ARG A 39 8.32 -17.30 -13.42
C ARG A 39 7.28 -17.93 -14.35
N TRP A 40 7.59 -19.06 -15.00
CA TRP A 40 6.71 -19.68 -15.98
C TRP A 40 5.61 -20.53 -15.35
N TRP A 41 5.85 -21.09 -14.16
CA TRP A 41 4.92 -22.03 -13.51
C TRP A 41 4.63 -21.71 -12.04
N GLY A 42 5.41 -20.84 -11.40
CA GLY A 42 5.30 -20.50 -9.98
C GLY A 42 5.03 -19.02 -9.73
N GLY A 43 4.86 -18.67 -8.46
CA GLY A 43 4.59 -17.30 -8.02
C GLY A 43 3.18 -16.80 -8.35
N THR A 44 2.79 -15.73 -7.66
CA THR A 44 1.43 -15.16 -7.69
C THR A 44 1.38 -13.83 -8.45
N LEU A 45 0.43 -13.71 -9.38
CA LEU A 45 0.14 -12.45 -10.06
C LEU A 45 -0.39 -11.42 -9.05
N VAL A 46 0.11 -10.20 -9.10
CA VAL A 46 -0.32 -9.09 -8.25
C VAL A 46 -1.79 -8.77 -8.51
N THR A 47 -2.23 -8.78 -9.78
CA THR A 47 -3.64 -8.61 -10.12
C THR A 47 -4.53 -9.65 -9.42
N GLY A 48 -4.07 -10.89 -9.31
CA GLY A 48 -4.77 -11.96 -8.59
C GLY A 48 -4.91 -11.67 -7.10
N ILE A 49 -3.87 -11.10 -6.47
CA ILE A 49 -3.91 -10.70 -5.06
C ILE A 49 -4.93 -9.59 -4.85
N PHE A 50 -4.93 -8.54 -5.69
CA PHE A 50 -5.89 -7.43 -5.58
C PHE A 50 -7.33 -7.88 -5.83
N MET A 51 -7.55 -8.78 -6.80
CA MET A 51 -8.89 -9.37 -7.04
C MET A 51 -9.40 -10.15 -5.83
N GLU A 52 -8.53 -10.95 -5.20
CA GLU A 52 -8.90 -11.75 -4.03
C GLU A 52 -9.09 -10.88 -2.78
N LEU A 53 -8.26 -9.85 -2.60
CA LEU A 53 -8.42 -8.83 -1.57
C LEU A 53 -9.77 -8.12 -1.71
N GLY A 54 -10.10 -7.63 -2.91
CA GLY A 54 -11.35 -6.96 -3.19
C GLY A 54 -12.59 -7.85 -3.09
N ARG A 55 -12.42 -9.18 -3.08
CA ARG A 55 -13.50 -10.16 -2.83
C ARG A 55 -13.67 -10.46 -1.34
N ARG A 56 -12.62 -10.31 -0.54
CA ARG A 56 -12.59 -10.68 0.88
C ARG A 56 -12.96 -9.50 1.78
N PHE A 57 -12.54 -8.29 1.42
CA PHE A 57 -12.71 -7.12 2.27
C PHE A 57 -14.11 -6.51 2.13
N ASP A 58 -14.86 -6.44 3.23
CA ASP A 58 -16.24 -5.93 3.27
C ASP A 58 -16.39 -4.55 3.93
N GLY A 59 -15.28 -3.95 4.38
CA GLY A 59 -15.28 -2.65 5.07
C GLY A 59 -15.24 -2.77 6.60
N THR A 60 -15.45 -3.97 7.14
CA THR A 60 -15.53 -4.24 8.58
C THR A 60 -14.54 -5.30 9.09
N ASN A 61 -14.01 -6.11 8.18
CA ASN A 61 -13.21 -7.29 8.49
C ASN A 61 -11.69 -7.10 8.24
N GLU A 62 -11.13 -5.90 8.44
CA GLU A 62 -9.72 -5.61 8.14
C GLU A 62 -8.72 -6.55 8.83
N THR A 63 -9.00 -7.02 10.05
CA THR A 63 -8.12 -7.94 10.78
C THR A 63 -8.05 -9.32 10.13
N ASP A 64 -9.18 -9.84 9.65
CA ASP A 64 -9.24 -11.14 8.99
C ASP A 64 -8.54 -11.08 7.63
N VAL A 65 -8.77 -10.00 6.88
CA VAL A 65 -8.09 -9.78 5.59
C VAL A 65 -6.60 -9.57 5.79
N ALA A 66 -6.18 -8.84 6.84
CA ALA A 66 -4.78 -8.68 7.19
C ALA A 66 -4.09 -10.01 7.51
N THR A 67 -4.74 -10.84 8.34
CA THR A 67 -4.24 -12.16 8.72
C THR A 67 -4.09 -13.05 7.49
N TRP A 68 -5.13 -13.12 6.65
CA TRP A 68 -5.07 -13.88 5.40
C TRP A 68 -3.94 -13.40 4.48
N LEU A 69 -3.82 -12.08 4.26
CA LEU A 69 -2.82 -11.51 3.36
C LEU A 69 -1.41 -11.78 3.88
N ARG A 70 -1.18 -11.61 5.18
CA ARG A 70 0.09 -11.87 5.84
C ARG A 70 0.47 -13.35 5.77
N ASP A 71 -0.44 -14.25 6.09
CA ASP A 71 -0.12 -15.68 6.16
C ASP A 71 0.10 -16.28 4.76
N THR A 72 -0.64 -15.77 3.76
CA THR A 72 -0.56 -16.27 2.37
C THR A 72 0.65 -15.67 1.62
N TYR A 73 0.87 -14.36 1.75
CA TYR A 73 1.81 -13.61 0.90
C TYR A 73 2.84 -12.80 1.67
N GLY A 74 2.77 -12.77 3.00
CA GLY A 74 3.58 -11.90 3.83
C GLY A 74 5.00 -12.40 4.06
N THR A 75 5.87 -11.46 4.36
CA THR A 75 7.11 -11.66 5.10
C THR A 75 7.25 -10.51 6.10
N TRP A 76 7.84 -10.78 7.25
CA TRP A 76 8.00 -9.78 8.30
C TRP A 76 9.18 -10.14 9.20
N LEU A 77 9.72 -9.08 9.80
CA LEU A 77 10.85 -9.16 10.71
C LEU A 77 10.42 -9.12 12.18
N THR A 78 9.31 -8.41 12.45
CA THR A 78 8.92 -8.01 13.80
C THR A 78 8.06 -9.08 14.47
N PRO A 79 8.19 -9.32 15.79
CA PRO A 79 7.42 -10.36 16.50
C PRO A 79 5.90 -10.22 16.33
N THR A 80 5.41 -8.99 16.26
CA THR A 80 4.05 -8.67 15.83
C THR A 80 4.11 -7.87 14.52
N ALA A 81 3.17 -8.10 13.61
CA ALA A 81 3.09 -7.42 12.33
C ALA A 81 1.63 -7.30 11.89
N GLY A 82 0.94 -6.29 12.44
CA GLY A 82 -0.47 -6.04 12.15
C GLY A 82 -0.71 -5.14 10.94
N ASN A 83 0.29 -4.34 10.54
CA ASN A 83 0.14 -3.37 9.47
C ASN A 83 0.73 -3.88 8.16
N TYR A 84 -0.04 -3.80 7.08
CA TYR A 84 0.49 -4.05 5.76
C TYR A 84 1.12 -2.78 5.18
N LEU A 85 2.35 -2.86 4.71
CA LEU A 85 2.94 -1.87 3.81
C LEU A 85 3.00 -2.47 2.41
N LEU A 86 2.54 -1.71 1.40
CA LEU A 86 2.62 -2.07 -0.01
C LEU A 86 4.08 -1.99 -0.52
N GLY A 87 4.92 -2.87 0.02
CA GLY A 87 6.33 -3.01 -0.27
C GLY A 87 6.72 -4.48 -0.36
N LEU A 88 7.92 -4.73 -0.86
CA LEU A 88 8.47 -6.06 -1.06
C LEU A 88 9.67 -6.27 -0.16
N LEU A 89 9.81 -7.49 0.35
CA LEU A 89 10.98 -7.93 1.10
C LEU A 89 11.24 -9.40 0.74
N SER A 90 12.47 -9.79 0.44
CA SER A 90 12.80 -11.22 0.29
C SER A 90 13.03 -11.89 1.62
N GLU A 91 12.91 -13.21 1.64
CA GLU A 91 13.24 -14.05 2.80
C GLU A 91 14.71 -13.85 3.20
N SER A 92 15.61 -13.82 2.21
CA SER A 92 17.04 -13.59 2.44
C SER A 92 17.37 -12.20 2.99
N GLU A 93 16.70 -11.14 2.50
CA GLU A 93 16.88 -9.79 3.03
C GLU A 93 16.36 -9.70 4.46
N ASN A 94 15.21 -10.34 4.74
CA ASN A 94 14.63 -10.40 6.07
C ASN A 94 15.56 -11.11 7.06
N GLU A 95 16.13 -12.25 6.66
CA GLU A 95 17.09 -13.01 7.47
C GLU A 95 18.40 -12.25 7.70
N ALA A 96 18.93 -11.61 6.66
CA ALA A 96 20.13 -10.77 6.77
C ALA A 96 19.92 -9.59 7.73
N ILE A 97 18.76 -8.91 7.64
CA ILE A 97 18.41 -7.85 8.58
C ILE A 97 18.26 -8.43 9.99
N ALA A 98 17.52 -9.52 10.17
CA ALA A 98 17.30 -10.12 11.49
C ALA A 98 18.60 -10.50 12.19
N THR A 99 19.57 -11.02 11.42
CA THR A 99 20.88 -11.43 11.94
C THR A 99 21.78 -10.25 12.25
N GLY A 100 21.69 -9.17 11.46
CA GLY A 100 22.55 -7.99 11.61
C GLY A 100 22.03 -6.92 12.58
N LEU A 101 20.75 -6.99 12.96
CA LEU A 101 20.20 -6.08 13.96
C LEU A 101 20.67 -6.47 15.36
N ASN A 102 21.01 -5.45 16.15
CA ASN A 102 21.27 -5.61 17.57
C ASN A 102 19.96 -5.75 18.36
N GLU A 103 18.98 -4.90 18.04
CA GLU A 103 17.68 -4.94 18.71
C GLU A 103 16.52 -4.47 17.82
N VAL A 104 15.33 -5.04 18.09
CA VAL A 104 14.04 -4.62 17.54
C VAL A 104 13.15 -4.12 18.67
N ILE A 105 12.90 -2.81 18.69
CA ILE A 105 12.09 -2.13 19.70
C ILE A 105 10.66 -1.94 19.16
N MET A 106 9.70 -2.62 19.77
CA MET A 106 8.28 -2.60 19.38
C MET A 106 7.53 -1.41 20.00
N ASP A 107 7.98 -0.19 19.71
CA ASP A 107 7.37 1.05 20.20
C ASP A 107 7.56 2.20 19.19
N HIS A 108 7.04 3.38 19.50
CA HIS A 108 7.19 4.60 18.74
C HIS A 108 8.17 5.55 19.43
N VAL A 109 9.26 5.93 18.74
CA VAL A 109 10.14 7.01 19.22
C VAL A 109 9.36 8.31 19.28
N VAL A 110 9.43 8.99 20.41
CA VAL A 110 8.88 10.33 20.63
C VAL A 110 9.98 11.37 20.64
N ASP A 111 11.08 11.09 21.33
CA ASP A 111 12.19 12.04 21.49
C ASP A 111 13.53 11.31 21.69
N ALA A 112 14.63 12.05 21.54
CA ALA A 112 15.98 11.62 21.89
C ALA A 112 16.58 12.69 22.82
N VAL A 113 16.86 12.33 24.07
CA VAL A 113 17.25 13.27 25.12
C VAL A 113 18.67 12.98 25.58
N ASP A 114 19.54 13.98 25.50
CA ASP A 114 20.89 13.90 26.02
C ASP A 114 20.93 14.24 27.51
N ARG A 115 21.47 13.34 28.33
CA ARG A 115 21.62 13.50 29.79
C ARG A 115 22.96 12.95 30.24
N ASN A 116 23.75 13.76 30.94
CA ASN A 116 25.01 13.33 31.57
C ASN A 116 26.01 12.64 30.62
N GLY A 117 26.00 13.00 29.33
CA GLY A 117 26.88 12.41 28.31
C GLY A 117 26.35 11.13 27.66
N GLU A 118 25.13 10.71 28.00
CA GLU A 118 24.42 9.61 27.37
C GLU A 118 23.17 10.11 26.63
N THR A 119 22.73 9.37 25.61
CA THR A 119 21.52 9.67 24.84
C THR A 119 20.45 8.61 25.11
N ASP A 120 19.31 9.04 25.63
CA ASP A 120 18.14 8.20 25.85
C ASP A 120 17.10 8.41 24.75
N LEU A 121 16.67 7.32 24.10
CA LEU A 121 15.45 7.34 23.30
C LEU A 121 14.25 7.26 24.24
N VAL A 122 13.31 8.19 24.08
CA VAL A 122 12.04 8.21 24.80
C VAL A 122 10.96 7.67 23.87
N PHE A 123 10.18 6.72 24.36
CA PHE A 123 9.13 6.06 23.58
C PHE A 123 7.73 6.46 24.03
N ARG A 124 6.75 6.21 23.17
CA ARG A 124 5.33 6.56 23.42
C ARG A 124 4.75 5.81 24.62
N SER A 125 5.23 4.61 24.93
CA SER A 125 4.86 3.90 26.16
C SER A 125 5.28 4.61 27.45
N GLY A 126 6.14 5.63 27.36
CA GLY A 126 6.78 6.26 28.51
C GLY A 126 8.09 5.57 28.94
N SER A 127 8.45 4.45 28.31
CA SER A 127 9.76 3.84 28.51
C SER A 127 10.87 4.70 27.89
N ALA A 128 12.08 4.52 28.40
CA ALA A 128 13.29 5.11 27.84
C ALA A 128 14.38 4.05 27.70
N LYS A 129 15.26 4.23 26.72
CA LYS A 129 16.39 3.33 26.48
C LYS A 129 17.62 4.12 26.10
N THR A 130 18.68 3.93 26.88
CA THR A 130 20.01 4.47 26.58
C THR A 130 20.60 3.74 25.37
N ILE A 131 21.11 4.50 24.41
CA ILE A 131 21.71 3.96 23.19
C ILE A 131 23.22 4.08 23.25
N GLN A 132 23.92 3.05 22.77
CA GLN A 132 25.38 3.09 22.71
C GLN A 132 25.86 4.20 21.77
N PRO A 133 26.86 5.02 22.16
CA PRO A 133 27.42 6.04 21.30
C PRO A 133 27.90 5.45 19.95
N GLY A 134 27.52 6.10 18.85
CA GLY A 134 27.88 5.66 17.50
C GLY A 134 26.94 4.61 16.89
N SER A 135 25.88 4.22 17.60
CA SER A 135 24.82 3.35 17.05
C SER A 135 23.94 4.07 16.03
N TRP A 136 23.27 3.29 15.19
CA TRP A 136 22.24 3.76 14.29
C TRP A 136 20.86 3.25 14.66
N ILE A 137 19.89 4.14 14.58
CA ILE A 137 18.48 3.84 14.83
C ILE A 137 17.72 3.97 13.53
N VAL A 138 17.22 2.86 13.02
CA VAL A 138 16.32 2.83 11.87
C VAL A 138 14.90 2.93 12.39
N ASN A 139 14.32 4.14 12.31
CA ASN A 139 12.96 4.39 12.74
C ASN A 139 11.95 4.01 11.65
N CYS A 140 11.31 2.86 11.81
CA CYS A 140 10.25 2.34 10.94
C CYS A 140 8.83 2.62 11.45
N THR A 141 8.67 3.64 12.30
CA THR A 141 7.34 4.07 12.81
C THR A 141 6.66 5.12 11.93
N GLY A 142 7.39 5.64 10.93
CA GLY A 142 6.90 6.55 9.91
C GLY A 142 6.04 5.82 8.87
N TYR A 143 4.89 6.41 8.54
CA TYR A 143 4.05 5.95 7.43
C TYR A 143 3.83 7.11 6.45
N MET A 144 3.58 6.77 5.18
CA MET A 144 3.29 7.76 4.12
C MET A 144 2.02 8.57 4.44
N LEU A 145 1.84 9.71 3.75
CA LEU A 145 0.63 10.57 3.80
C LEU A 145 0.40 11.37 5.11
N ARG A 146 1.47 11.84 5.76
CA ARG A 146 1.37 12.69 6.97
C ARG A 146 1.08 14.18 6.72
N GLY A 147 0.90 14.61 5.47
CA GLY A 147 0.70 16.01 5.11
C GLY A 147 -0.72 16.53 5.42
N ASP A 148 -0.82 17.70 6.05
CA ASP A 148 -2.07 18.42 6.18
C ASP A 148 -2.14 19.50 5.09
N HIS A 149 -3.00 19.25 4.10
CA HIS A 149 -3.24 20.14 2.98
C HIS A 149 -4.76 20.27 2.82
N PRO A 150 -5.25 21.43 2.34
CA PRO A 150 -6.66 21.58 2.01
C PRO A 150 -7.12 20.48 1.05
N TYR A 151 -8.40 20.11 1.18
CA TYR A 151 -9.01 19.19 0.24
C TYR A 151 -9.10 19.82 -1.16
N GLU A 152 -8.79 19.02 -2.18
CA GLU A 152 -8.90 19.37 -3.59
C GLU A 152 -9.52 18.17 -4.33
N PRO A 153 -10.62 18.34 -5.10
CA PRO A 153 -11.17 17.28 -5.94
C PRO A 153 -10.18 16.82 -7.02
N TYR A 154 -10.27 15.56 -7.45
CA TYR A 154 -9.36 15.04 -8.50
C TYR A 154 -9.65 15.61 -9.89
N VAL A 155 -10.76 16.32 -10.06
CA VAL A 155 -11.15 16.99 -11.29
C VAL A 155 -11.81 18.33 -10.95
N SER A 156 -11.48 19.38 -11.70
CA SER A 156 -12.14 20.69 -11.60
C SER A 156 -13.61 20.63 -12.02
N ASP A 157 -14.44 21.58 -11.58
CA ASP A 157 -15.86 21.70 -11.98
C ASP A 157 -16.06 21.70 -13.51
N SER A 158 -15.16 22.35 -14.24
CA SER A 158 -15.19 22.40 -15.71
C SER A 158 -14.80 21.08 -16.39
N GLY A 159 -14.33 20.08 -15.64
CA GLY A 159 -13.80 18.83 -16.18
C GLY A 159 -12.46 18.96 -16.89
N ALA A 160 -11.89 20.17 -17.00
CA ALA A 160 -10.74 20.45 -17.86
C ALA A 160 -9.38 20.23 -17.19
N VAL A 161 -9.34 20.19 -15.84
CA VAL A 161 -8.12 20.00 -15.05
C VAL A 161 -8.29 18.78 -14.17
N VAL A 162 -7.25 17.93 -14.11
CA VAL A 162 -7.16 16.81 -13.17
C VAL A 162 -6.05 17.07 -12.15
N SER A 163 -6.30 16.71 -10.91
CA SER A 163 -5.36 16.84 -9.79
C SER A 163 -4.98 15.46 -9.27
N VAL A 164 -3.69 15.14 -9.36
CA VAL A 164 -3.14 13.85 -8.93
C VAL A 164 -2.64 13.96 -7.51
N GLN A 165 -3.50 13.65 -6.54
CA GLN A 165 -3.15 13.87 -5.14
C GLN A 165 -3.94 12.97 -4.15
N PRO A 166 -3.44 12.72 -2.93
CA PRO A 166 -4.02 11.72 -2.04
C PRO A 166 -5.35 12.09 -1.32
N ARG A 167 -5.70 13.37 -1.19
CA ARG A 167 -6.96 13.84 -0.54
C ARG A 167 -8.22 13.51 -1.35
N SER A 168 -8.07 13.18 -2.62
CA SER A 168 -9.12 12.70 -3.52
C SER A 168 -8.54 11.56 -4.36
N ALA A 169 -7.90 10.60 -3.68
CA ALA A 169 -7.28 9.47 -4.34
C ALA A 169 -8.33 8.70 -5.14
N THR A 170 -8.03 8.37 -6.40
CA THR A 170 -8.89 7.53 -7.24
C THR A 170 -8.30 6.14 -7.44
N LEU A 171 -7.01 5.97 -7.19
CA LEU A 171 -6.31 4.68 -7.28
C LEU A 171 -5.24 4.62 -6.17
N HIS A 172 -4.73 3.41 -5.92
CA HIS A 172 -3.77 3.12 -4.84
C HIS A 172 -2.40 3.81 -4.99
N LEU A 173 -2.00 4.26 -6.19
CA LEU A 173 -0.73 4.94 -6.46
C LEU A 173 -0.96 6.18 -7.32
N THR A 174 -0.25 7.28 -7.02
CA THR A 174 -0.32 8.52 -7.80
C THR A 174 0.09 8.33 -9.26
N SER A 175 1.04 7.44 -9.55
CA SER A 175 1.40 7.09 -10.93
C SER A 175 0.25 6.43 -11.69
N TYR A 176 -0.52 5.55 -11.01
CA TYR A 176 -1.73 4.96 -11.57
C TYR A 176 -2.81 6.01 -11.80
N MET A 177 -3.03 6.90 -10.82
CA MET A 177 -3.96 8.02 -10.94
C MET A 177 -3.60 8.91 -12.13
N GLY A 178 -2.35 9.35 -12.23
CA GLY A 178 -1.88 10.19 -13.33
C GLY A 178 -2.06 9.52 -14.68
N TYR A 179 -1.78 8.21 -14.79
CA TYR A 179 -2.01 7.48 -16.03
C TYR A 179 -3.51 7.44 -16.41
N PHE A 180 -4.37 6.94 -15.54
CA PHE A 180 -5.77 6.71 -15.90
C PHE A 180 -6.62 7.98 -15.93
N LEU A 181 -6.43 8.93 -15.00
CA LEU A 181 -7.17 10.20 -15.03
C LEU A 181 -6.85 11.01 -16.29
N THR A 182 -5.59 11.01 -16.73
CA THR A 182 -5.19 11.69 -17.97
C THR A 182 -5.84 11.05 -19.21
N HIS A 183 -5.93 9.72 -19.26
CA HIS A 183 -6.65 9.04 -20.35
C HIS A 183 -8.14 9.36 -20.34
N LEU A 184 -8.78 9.33 -19.17
CA LEU A 184 -10.19 9.71 -19.05
C LEU A 184 -10.42 11.18 -19.45
N LEU A 185 -9.49 12.08 -19.14
CA LEU A 185 -9.54 13.48 -19.55
C LEU A 185 -9.50 13.62 -21.07
N PHE A 186 -8.49 13.05 -21.73
CA PHE A 186 -8.31 13.17 -23.18
C PHE A 186 -9.37 12.41 -24.01
N LEU A 187 -10.06 11.45 -23.39
CA LEU A 187 -11.19 10.73 -23.99
C LEU A 187 -12.55 11.37 -23.66
N ASP A 188 -12.58 12.48 -22.91
CA ASP A 188 -13.80 13.15 -22.43
C ASP A 188 -14.72 12.22 -21.61
N LYS A 189 -14.13 11.33 -20.81
CA LYS A 189 -14.84 10.30 -20.02
C LYS A 189 -14.94 10.57 -18.52
N LEU A 190 -14.25 11.58 -17.99
CA LEU A 190 -14.26 11.89 -16.56
C LEU A 190 -15.68 12.18 -16.02
N ARG A 191 -16.52 12.84 -16.81
CA ARG A 191 -17.89 13.20 -16.44
C ARG A 191 -18.88 12.05 -16.61
N GLU A 192 -18.65 11.17 -17.57
CA GLU A 192 -19.54 10.04 -17.84
C GLU A 192 -19.38 8.93 -16.79
N VAL A 193 -18.15 8.72 -16.32
CA VAL A 193 -17.81 7.61 -15.42
C VAL A 193 -17.01 8.16 -14.25
N PRO A 194 -17.65 8.78 -13.25
CA PRO A 194 -16.96 9.35 -12.11
C PRO A 194 -16.28 8.26 -11.28
N PRO A 195 -14.95 8.25 -11.18
CA PRO A 195 -14.28 7.42 -10.19
C PRO A 195 -14.72 7.78 -8.78
N TYR A 196 -14.73 6.80 -7.89
CA TYR A 196 -14.77 7.06 -6.45
C TYR A 196 -13.50 7.83 -6.06
N GLU A 197 -13.66 8.83 -5.21
CA GLU A 197 -12.57 9.42 -4.44
C GLU A 197 -12.43 8.77 -3.07
N LEU A 198 -11.27 8.97 -2.46
CA LEU A 198 -10.98 8.70 -1.06
C LEU A 198 -10.05 9.80 -0.52
N ASP A 199 -10.40 10.41 0.60
CA ASP A 199 -9.42 11.17 1.41
C ASP A 199 -8.51 10.16 2.14
N ALA A 200 -7.46 9.73 1.43
CA ALA A 200 -6.53 8.71 1.89
C ALA A 200 -5.76 9.16 3.16
N PRO A 201 -5.25 10.41 3.27
CA PRO A 201 -4.70 10.93 4.52
C PRO A 201 -5.68 10.90 5.70
N ASP A 202 -6.94 11.31 5.52
CA ASP A 202 -7.92 11.31 6.61
C ASP A 202 -8.24 9.89 7.10
N LEU A 203 -8.51 8.95 6.17
CA LEU A 203 -8.70 7.55 6.53
C LEU A 203 -7.48 6.99 7.27
N ARG A 204 -6.27 7.31 6.80
CA ARG A 204 -5.03 6.84 7.41
C ARG A 204 -4.86 7.34 8.85
N LYS A 205 -5.21 8.60 9.11
CA LYS A 205 -5.19 9.20 10.46
C LYS A 205 -6.17 8.48 11.39
N LYS A 206 -7.36 8.11 10.90
CA LYS A 206 -8.41 7.44 11.67
C LYS A 206 -8.14 5.95 11.90
N SER A 207 -7.66 5.24 10.88
CA SER A 207 -7.30 3.83 11.00
C SER A 207 -6.21 3.43 10.01
N THR A 208 -5.06 3.08 10.57
CA THR A 208 -3.93 2.53 9.81
C THR A 208 -4.17 1.08 9.36
N ALA A 209 -5.02 0.33 10.07
CA ALA A 209 -5.30 -1.08 9.76
C ALA A 209 -6.19 -1.24 8.52
N VAL A 210 -7.26 -0.44 8.40
CA VAL A 210 -8.23 -0.55 7.29
C VAL A 210 -7.72 0.04 5.97
N PHE A 211 -6.78 0.98 6.08
CA PHE A 211 -6.28 1.80 4.99
C PHE A 211 -5.82 1.02 3.73
N PRO A 212 -4.90 0.04 3.81
CA PRO A 212 -4.41 -0.65 2.62
C PRO A 212 -5.52 -1.44 1.90
N TYR A 213 -6.45 -2.02 2.65
CA TYR A 213 -7.55 -2.80 2.07
C TYR A 213 -8.57 -1.91 1.39
N THR A 214 -8.83 -0.73 1.97
CA THR A 214 -9.67 0.30 1.33
C THR A 214 -9.05 0.79 0.03
N LEU A 215 -7.75 1.09 0.00
CA LEU A 215 -7.06 1.49 -1.25
C LEU A 215 -7.10 0.37 -2.31
N GLY A 216 -6.96 -0.88 -1.90
CA GLY A 216 -7.11 -2.04 -2.79
C GLY A 216 -8.50 -2.12 -3.39
N SER A 217 -9.55 -2.01 -2.57
CA SER A 217 -10.94 -2.00 -3.04
C SER A 217 -11.26 -0.80 -3.91
N LEU A 218 -10.76 0.39 -3.57
CA LEU A 218 -10.88 1.61 -4.38
C LEU A 218 -10.27 1.40 -5.77
N ALA A 219 -9.04 0.88 -5.82
CA ALA A 219 -8.36 0.61 -7.07
C ALA A 219 -9.13 -0.39 -7.93
N MET A 220 -9.59 -1.49 -7.34
CA MET A 220 -10.38 -2.50 -8.06
C MET A 220 -11.73 -1.97 -8.53
N HIS A 221 -12.41 -1.15 -7.72
CA HIS A 221 -13.69 -0.54 -8.07
C HIS A 221 -13.52 0.39 -9.28
N ASN A 222 -12.59 1.34 -9.17
CA ASN A 222 -12.38 2.34 -10.21
C ASN A 222 -11.78 1.75 -11.48
N LEU A 223 -10.87 0.77 -11.39
CA LEU A 223 -10.40 0.04 -12.57
C LEU A 223 -11.55 -0.72 -13.26
N SER A 224 -12.50 -1.26 -12.50
CA SER A 224 -13.68 -1.90 -13.07
C SER A 224 -14.57 -0.92 -13.85
N LEU A 225 -14.58 0.36 -13.50
CA LEU A 225 -15.32 1.39 -14.23
C LEU A 225 -14.54 1.88 -15.46
N ILE A 226 -13.25 2.13 -15.27
CA ILE A 226 -12.34 2.62 -16.32
C ILE A 226 -12.28 1.65 -17.49
N VAL A 227 -12.18 0.34 -17.22
CA VAL A 227 -12.07 -0.69 -18.27
C VAL A 227 -13.25 -0.73 -19.24
N ASP A 228 -14.44 -0.34 -18.78
CA ASP A 228 -15.63 -0.24 -19.63
C ASP A 228 -15.64 1.04 -20.49
N SER A 229 -14.77 2.00 -20.19
CA SER A 229 -14.83 3.39 -20.69
C SER A 229 -13.66 3.76 -21.59
N VAL A 230 -12.56 3.00 -21.53
CA VAL A 230 -11.33 3.28 -22.29
C VAL A 230 -11.03 2.15 -23.29
N PRO A 231 -10.33 2.42 -24.40
CA PRO A 231 -9.85 1.38 -25.29
C PRO A 231 -8.98 0.35 -24.55
N ASN A 232 -9.12 -0.94 -24.86
CA ASN A 232 -8.33 -2.03 -24.23
C ASN A 232 -6.82 -1.77 -24.25
N LYS A 233 -6.32 -1.08 -25.28
CA LYS A 233 -4.91 -0.70 -25.42
C LYS A 233 -4.41 0.13 -24.23
N VAL A 234 -5.24 1.00 -23.65
CA VAL A 234 -4.89 1.80 -22.47
C VAL A 234 -4.52 0.91 -21.28
N LEU A 235 -5.19 -0.23 -21.09
CA LEU A 235 -4.86 -1.17 -20.02
C LEU A 235 -3.61 -1.98 -20.33
N LEU A 236 -3.50 -2.49 -21.56
CA LEU A 236 -2.37 -3.33 -21.99
C LEU A 236 -1.04 -2.57 -22.01
N ASP A 237 -1.08 -1.29 -22.38
CA ASP A 237 0.10 -0.45 -22.50
C ASP A 237 0.52 0.21 -21.18
N CYS A 238 -0.29 0.08 -20.11
CA CYS A 238 0.04 0.62 -18.80
C CYS A 238 1.38 0.06 -18.32
N GLY A 239 2.40 0.93 -18.27
CA GLY A 239 3.77 0.58 -17.92
C GLY A 239 3.97 0.18 -16.45
N LEU A 240 2.95 0.44 -15.62
CA LEU A 240 2.95 0.20 -14.18
C LEU A 240 2.42 -1.19 -13.80
N ASP A 241 2.07 -2.02 -14.80
CA ASP A 241 1.62 -3.39 -14.61
C ASP A 241 2.73 -4.26 -13.97
N LEU A 242 2.60 -4.51 -12.67
CA LEU A 242 3.51 -5.36 -11.90
C LEU A 242 3.56 -6.80 -12.42
N ASP A 243 2.52 -7.27 -13.12
CA ASP A 243 2.52 -8.61 -13.70
C ASP A 243 3.42 -8.73 -14.94
N ARG A 244 4.00 -7.63 -15.44
CA ARG A 244 5.04 -7.65 -16.50
C ARG A 244 6.25 -8.51 -16.15
N TRP A 245 6.45 -8.85 -14.87
CA TRP A 245 7.44 -9.83 -14.44
C TRP A 245 7.23 -11.22 -15.07
N TYR A 246 5.97 -11.58 -15.32
CA TYR A 246 5.54 -12.89 -15.77
C TYR A 246 5.46 -13.00 -17.30
N PRO A 247 5.58 -14.21 -17.88
CA PRO A 247 5.40 -14.42 -19.31
C PRO A 247 4.02 -13.98 -19.79
N LEU A 248 3.95 -13.52 -21.05
CA LEU A 248 2.74 -12.96 -21.65
C LEU A 248 1.50 -13.84 -21.48
N LEU A 249 1.62 -15.15 -21.69
CA LEU A 249 0.49 -16.08 -21.57
C LEU A 249 -0.18 -16.03 -20.18
N ARG A 250 0.61 -15.97 -19.10
CA ARG A 250 0.07 -15.89 -17.73
C ARG A 250 -0.64 -14.56 -17.48
N ARG A 251 -0.04 -13.47 -17.96
CA ARG A 251 -0.62 -12.13 -17.88
C ARG A 251 -1.95 -12.06 -18.60
N MET A 252 -2.02 -12.59 -19.81
CA MET A 252 -3.25 -12.62 -20.62
C MET A 252 -4.38 -13.42 -19.95
N ILE A 253 -4.07 -14.54 -19.30
CA ILE A 253 -5.06 -15.30 -18.52
C ILE A 253 -5.59 -14.46 -17.34
N GLY A 254 -4.71 -13.77 -16.62
CA GLY A 254 -5.08 -12.85 -15.53
C GLY A 254 -5.99 -11.72 -16.03
N THR A 255 -5.58 -11.04 -17.09
CA THR A 255 -6.37 -9.97 -17.73
C THR A 255 -7.73 -10.50 -18.19
N ALA A 256 -7.78 -11.64 -18.89
CA ALA A 256 -9.03 -12.23 -19.35
C ALA A 256 -9.97 -12.56 -18.18
N ARG A 257 -9.44 -13.12 -17.09
CA ARG A 257 -10.23 -13.39 -15.88
C ARG A 257 -10.79 -12.09 -15.29
N PHE A 258 -9.97 -11.04 -15.17
CA PHE A 258 -10.45 -9.73 -14.71
C PHE A 258 -11.55 -9.17 -15.62
N MET A 259 -11.35 -9.17 -16.95
CA MET A 259 -12.34 -8.72 -17.92
C MET A 259 -13.67 -9.46 -17.78
N LEU A 260 -13.65 -10.77 -17.49
CA LEU A 260 -14.85 -11.58 -17.33
C LEU A 260 -15.58 -11.36 -16.00
N THR A 261 -14.89 -10.92 -14.94
CA THR A 261 -15.46 -10.87 -13.58
C THR A 261 -15.58 -9.47 -12.99
N HIS A 262 -14.92 -8.45 -13.55
CA HIS A 262 -14.84 -7.11 -12.94
C HIS A 262 -16.22 -6.50 -12.65
N ARG A 263 -17.21 -6.67 -13.55
CA ARG A 263 -18.58 -6.17 -13.32
C ARG A 263 -19.30 -6.87 -12.17
N ARG A 264 -19.04 -8.17 -11.97
CA ARG A 264 -19.71 -8.96 -10.92
C ARG A 264 -19.31 -8.51 -9.52
N GLY A 265 -18.05 -8.09 -9.34
CA GLY A 265 -17.54 -7.60 -8.06
C GLY A 265 -17.81 -6.12 -7.79
N ARG A 266 -18.26 -5.34 -8.79
CA ARG A 266 -18.36 -3.88 -8.69
C ARG A 266 -19.30 -3.42 -7.57
N GLU A 267 -20.46 -4.05 -7.45
CA GLU A 267 -21.45 -3.70 -6.42
C GLU A 267 -20.95 -4.02 -5.01
N HIS A 268 -20.30 -5.17 -4.83
CA HIS A 268 -19.66 -5.50 -3.55
C HIS A 268 -18.58 -4.47 -3.19
N LEU A 269 -17.69 -4.13 -4.13
CA LEU A 269 -16.65 -3.12 -3.92
C LEU A 269 -17.25 -1.73 -3.59
N ARG A 270 -18.37 -1.37 -4.24
CA ARG A 270 -19.12 -0.14 -3.95
C ARG A 270 -19.61 -0.13 -2.50
N GLN A 271 -20.29 -1.19 -2.09
CA GLN A 271 -20.79 -1.37 -0.72
C GLN A 271 -19.65 -1.35 0.31
N THR A 272 -18.54 -2.02 0.02
CA THR A 272 -17.33 -1.98 0.88
C THR A 272 -16.83 -0.55 1.08
N LEU A 273 -16.75 0.25 0.02
CA LEU A 273 -16.29 1.66 0.10
C LEU A 273 -17.30 2.54 0.83
N ASP A 274 -18.61 2.35 0.59
CA ASP A 274 -19.67 3.05 1.31
C ASP A 274 -19.66 2.72 2.81
N THR A 275 -19.47 1.46 3.18
CA THR A 275 -19.29 1.03 4.58
C THR A 275 -18.09 1.72 5.23
N VAL A 276 -16.98 1.85 4.52
CA VAL A 276 -15.80 2.58 5.03
C VAL A 276 -16.09 4.07 5.19
N ARG A 277 -16.78 4.71 4.23
CA ARG A 277 -17.25 6.10 4.35
C ARG A 277 -18.04 6.27 5.64
N GLU A 278 -19.04 5.44 5.87
CA GLU A 278 -19.96 5.56 7.00
C GLU A 278 -19.27 5.25 8.33
N ARG A 279 -18.47 4.18 8.40
CA ARG A 279 -17.80 3.74 9.63
C ARG A 279 -16.74 4.72 10.10
N PHE A 280 -16.00 5.34 9.18
CA PHE A 280 -14.90 6.24 9.52
C PHE A 280 -15.23 7.71 9.28
N ASP A 281 -16.44 8.05 8.84
CA ASP A 281 -16.85 9.42 8.49
C ASP A 281 -15.80 10.12 7.61
N VAL A 282 -15.32 9.41 6.59
CA VAL A 282 -14.29 9.90 5.67
C VAL A 282 -14.91 10.17 4.32
N ARG A 283 -14.41 11.19 3.61
CA ARG A 283 -14.79 11.42 2.22
C ARG A 283 -14.38 10.22 1.36
N CYS A 284 -15.37 9.41 0.98
CA CYS A 284 -15.21 8.30 0.06
C CYS A 284 -16.50 8.07 -0.71
N GLY A 285 -16.44 8.14 -2.04
CA GLY A 285 -17.64 8.12 -2.89
C GLY A 285 -17.40 8.74 -4.26
N PRO A 286 -18.36 8.70 -5.18
CA PRO A 286 -18.26 9.45 -6.42
C PRO A 286 -18.25 10.95 -6.10
N LEU A 287 -17.56 11.74 -6.94
CA LEU A 287 -17.68 13.19 -6.84
C LEU A 287 -19.13 13.61 -7.10
N SER A 288 -19.65 14.47 -6.24
CA SER A 288 -20.92 15.14 -6.47
C SER A 288 -20.67 16.27 -7.46
N TYR A 289 -20.88 16.00 -8.75
CA TYR A 289 -20.91 17.10 -9.73
C TYR A 289 -22.14 17.96 -9.43
N ALA A 290 -21.92 19.26 -9.15
CA ALA A 290 -22.97 20.26 -9.17
C ALA A 290 -23.29 20.66 -10.61
#